data_AF-A0A968SP94-F1
#
_entry.id   AF-A0A968SP94-F1
#
_cell.length_a   1.000
_cell.length_b   1.000
_cell.length_c   1.000
_cell.angle_alpha   90.00
_cell.angle_beta   90.00
_cell.angle_gamma   90.00
#
_symmetry.space_group_name_H-M   'P 1'
#
loop_
_entity.id
_entity.type
_entity.pdbx_description
1 polymer ?
#
loop_
_entity_poly.entity_id
_entity_poly.type
_entity_poly.pdbx_seq_one_letter_code
_entity_poly.pdbx_strand_id
1 'polypeptide(L)' 'MLHNNADNFILRVADGAASVERGGSGAISLHIRGLAALYSGHLDSHALRLLGLLEGPSADCARLDTIFRGPAPWMPDMF' A
#
# COMPACT_ATOMS: atom_id res chain seq x y z
N MET A 1 20.22 -1.34 3.94
CA MET A 1 19.02 -0.54 3.62
C MET A 1 19.00 -0.34 2.11
N LEU A 2 17.91 -0.62 1.40
CA LEU A 2 17.83 -0.35 -0.04
C LEU A 2 17.38 1.11 -0.21
N HIS A 3 18.32 2.02 -0.48
CA HIS A 3 18.09 3.48 -0.43
C HIS A 3 17.13 4.01 -1.51
N ASN A 4 16.87 3.23 -2.57
CA ASN A 4 16.13 3.69 -3.75
C ASN A 4 14.60 3.69 -3.61
N ASN A 5 14.08 3.08 -2.54
CA ASN A 5 12.65 2.84 -2.33
C ASN A 5 12.06 3.67 -1.19
N ALA A 6 12.87 4.48 -0.51
CA ALA A 6 12.46 5.37 0.56
C ALA A 6 12.30 6.79 0.02
N ASP A 7 11.21 7.03 -0.69
CA ASP A 7 10.92 8.27 -1.39
C ASP A 7 9.40 8.44 -1.54
N ASN A 8 8.97 9.60 -2.03
CA ASN A 8 7.57 9.84 -2.35
C ASN A 8 7.22 9.29 -3.74
N PHE A 9 6.03 8.70 -3.85
CA PHE A 9 5.52 8.16 -5.10
C PHE A 9 4.07 8.59 -5.34
N ILE A 10 3.73 8.81 -6.61
CA ILE A 10 2.36 8.99 -7.07
C ILE A 10 1.93 7.70 -7.74
N LEU A 11 0.91 7.05 -7.17
CA LEU A 11 0.23 5.90 -7.77
C LEU A 11 -1.02 6.38 -8.50
N ARG A 12 -1.13 6.10 -9.79
CA ARG A 12 -2.33 6.36 -10.59
C ARG A 12 -2.96 5.02 -10.96
N VAL A 13 -4.25 4.86 -10.70
CA VAL A 13 -5.00 3.65 -11.02
C VAL A 13 -6.28 4.03 -11.77
N ALA A 14 -6.47 3.45 -12.95
CA ALA A 14 -7.66 3.65 -13.77
C ALA A 14 -7.86 2.43 -14.67
N ASP A 15 -9.11 2.00 -14.85
CA ASP A 15 -9.50 0.93 -15.79
C ASP A 15 -8.69 -0.38 -15.64
N GLY A 16 -8.35 -0.75 -14.40
CA GLY A 16 -7.55 -1.95 -14.09
C GLY A 16 -6.06 -1.82 -14.41
N ALA A 17 -5.59 -0.66 -14.85
CA ALA A 17 -4.18 -0.36 -15.07
C ALA A 17 -3.62 0.56 -13.97
N ALA A 18 -2.33 0.44 -13.70
CA ALA A 18 -1.62 1.27 -12.74
C ALA A 18 -0.31 1.82 -13.30
N SER A 19 0.03 3.05 -12.95
CA SER A 19 1.34 3.66 -13.18
C SER A 19 1.90 4.30 -11.91
N VAL A 20 3.23 4.32 -11.80
CA VAL A 20 3.95 4.86 -10.64
C VAL A 20 5.03 5.81 -11.11
N GLU A 21 5.06 7.00 -10.51
CA GLU A 21 6.07 8.03 -10.75
C GLU A 21 6.64 8.52 -9.42
N ARG A 22 7.90 8.94 -9.40
CA ARG A 22 8.50 9.59 -8.21
C ARG A 22 7.90 10.97 -8.01
N GLY A 23 7.71 11.36 -6.76
CA GLY A 23 7.22 12.67 -6.36
C GLY A 23 5.88 12.63 -5.62
N GLY A 24 5.16 13.74 -5.67
CA GLY A 24 3.96 13.96 -4.85
C GLY A 24 4.30 14.49 -3.45
N SER A 25 3.26 14.77 -2.67
CA SER A 25 3.38 15.43 -1.36
C SER A 25 3.70 14.49 -0.20
N GLY A 26 3.64 13.17 -0.40
CA GLY A 26 3.75 12.21 0.71
C GLY A 26 2.57 12.28 1.68
N ALA A 27 1.35 12.55 1.17
CA ALA A 27 0.13 12.66 2.00
C ALA A 27 -0.17 11.40 2.83
N ILE A 28 0.33 10.26 2.38
CA ILE A 28 0.31 8.98 3.09
C ILE A 28 1.75 8.53 3.28
N SER A 29 2.11 8.15 4.51
CA SER A 29 3.36 7.47 4.81
C SER A 29 3.08 6.00 5.09
N LEU A 30 3.78 5.11 4.39
CA LEU A 30 3.59 3.67 4.50
C LEU A 30 4.95 3.00 4.64
N HIS A 31 5.12 2.24 5.71
CA HIS A 31 6.34 1.46 5.90
C HIS A 31 6.41 0.34 4.85
N ILE A 32 7.61 -0.02 4.38
CA ILE A 32 7.80 -1.05 3.33
C ILE A 32 7.16 -2.41 3.69
N ARG A 33 7.13 -2.77 4.98
CA ARG A 33 6.42 -3.96 5.48
C ARG A 33 4.90 -3.83 5.37
N GLY A 34 4.37 -2.62 5.63
CA GLY A 34 2.95 -2.33 5.44
C GLY A 34 2.56 -2.40 3.96
N LEU A 35 3.42 -1.91 3.06
CA LEU A 35 3.21 -2.03 1.62
C LEU A 35 3.09 -3.48 1.16
N ALA A 36 3.94 -4.38 1.64
CA ALA A 36 3.87 -5.81 1.29
C ALA A 36 2.54 -6.45 1.74
N ALA A 37 2.08 -6.13 2.96
CA ALA A 37 0.83 -6.64 3.50
C ALA A 37 -0.40 -6.05 2.76
N LEU A 38 -0.35 -4.76 2.42
CA LEU A 38 -1.38 -4.10 1.63
C LEU A 38 -1.47 -4.66 0.21
N TYR A 39 -0.32 -4.77 -0.47
CA TYR A 39 -0.25 -5.22 -1.87
C TYR A 39 -0.80 -6.64 -2.07
N SER A 40 -0.58 -7.53 -1.11
CA SER A 40 -1.11 -8.89 -1.14
C SER A 40 -2.58 -8.99 -0.71
N GLY A 41 -3.20 -7.90 -0.24
CA GLY A 41 -4.53 -7.93 0.36
C GLY A 41 -4.58 -8.63 1.72
N HIS A 42 -3.42 -8.83 2.38
CA HIS A 42 -3.34 -9.50 3.67
C HIS A 42 -3.87 -8.64 4.82
N LEU A 43 -3.57 -7.33 4.81
CA LEU A 43 -4.06 -6.35 5.79
C LEU A 43 -4.69 -5.15 5.08
N ASP A 44 -5.77 -4.64 5.66
CA ASP A 44 -6.42 -3.41 5.21
C ASP A 44 -5.78 -2.15 5.84
N SER A 45 -6.18 -0.99 5.33
CA SER A 45 -5.69 0.30 5.79
C SER A 45 -5.94 0.53 7.29
N HIS A 46 -7.03 0.00 7.85
CA HIS A 46 -7.35 0.15 9.26
C HIS A 46 -6.37 -0.64 10.15
N ALA A 47 -6.12 -1.91 9.83
CA ALA A 47 -5.17 -2.76 10.54
C ALA A 47 -3.75 -2.19 10.47
N LEU A 48 -3.33 -1.71 9.31
CA LEU A 48 -1.99 -1.13 9.13
C LEU A 48 -1.79 0.14 9.97
N ARG A 49 -2.82 0.96 10.16
CA ARG A 49 -2.77 2.13 11.04
C ARG A 49 -2.64 1.74 12.51
N LEU A 50 -3.40 0.75 12.96
CA LEU A 50 -3.29 0.24 14.34
C LEU A 50 -1.89 -0.30 14.64
N LEU A 51 -1.22 -0.86 13.63
CA LEU A 51 0.15 -1.37 13.74
C LEU A 51 1.23 -0.28 13.58
N GLY A 52 0.85 0.98 13.36
CA GLY A 52 1.80 2.08 13.11
C GLY A 52 2.59 1.93 11.79
N LEU A 53 2.05 1.16 10.84
CA LEU A 53 2.68 0.92 9.53
C LEU A 53 2.16 1.86 8.45
N LEU A 54 1.03 2.54 8.70
CA LEU A 54 0.37 3.47 7.79
C LEU A 54 -0.04 4.74 8.55
N GLU A 55 0.32 5.89 8.02
CA GLU A 55 -0.02 7.21 8.57
C GLU A 55 -0.55 8.13 7.46
N GLY A 56 -1.44 9.06 7.83
CA GLY A 56 -2.06 10.00 6.90
C GLY A 56 -3.53 10.26 7.22
N PRO A 57 -4.19 11.14 6.43
CA PRO A 57 -5.61 11.42 6.57
C PRO A 57 -6.46 10.16 6.40
N SER A 58 -7.43 9.94 7.29
CA SER A 58 -8.27 8.73 7.28
C SER A 58 -8.97 8.48 5.94
N ALA A 59 -9.44 9.55 5.28
CA ALA A 59 -10.11 9.46 3.99
C ALA A 59 -9.17 9.01 2.86
N ASP A 60 -7.89 9.40 2.91
CA ASP A 60 -6.90 9.03 1.89
C ASP A 60 -6.42 7.60 2.12
N CYS A 61 -6.17 7.22 3.37
CA CYS A 61 -5.84 5.85 3.74
C CYS A 61 -6.94 4.85 3.31
N ALA A 62 -8.21 5.19 3.49
CA ALA A 62 -9.32 4.32 3.10
C ALA A 62 -9.40 4.08 1.58
N ARG A 63 -8.86 4.99 0.75
CA ARG A 63 -8.79 4.77 -0.72
C ARG A 63 -7.85 3.63 -1.08
N LEU A 64 -6.84 3.35 -0.26
CA LEU A 64 -5.94 2.20 -0.47
C LEU A 64 -6.73 0.89 -0.48
N ASP A 65 -7.77 0.77 0.34
CA ASP A 65 -8.64 -0.41 0.36
C ASP A 65 -9.50 -0.55 -0.90
N THR A 66 -9.67 0.51 -1.69
CA THR A 66 -10.34 0.40 -3.00
C THR A 66 -9.38 -0.04 -4.10
N ILE A 67 -8.09 0.28 -3.95
CA ILE A 67 -7.04 -0.01 -4.93
C ILE A 67 -6.51 -1.44 -4.75
N PHE A 68 -6.25 -1.85 -3.50
CA PHE A 68 -5.52 -3.07 -3.19
C PHE A 68 -6.40 -4.22 -2.68
N ARG A 69 -7.71 -4.01 -2.51
CA ARG A 69 -8.60 -5.08 -2.07
C ARG A 69 -8.75 -6.14 -3.15
N GLY A 70 -8.45 -7.38 -2.77
CA GLY A 70 -8.65 -8.58 -3.55
C GLY A 70 -9.17 -9.72 -2.68
N PRO A 71 -9.39 -10.92 -3.24
CA PRO A 71 -9.65 -12.11 -2.45
C PRO A 71 -8.48 -12.39 -1.49
N ALA A 72 -8.75 -13.04 -0.37
CA ALA A 72 -7.71 -13.38 0.59
C ALA A 72 -6.57 -14.17 -0.10
N PRO A 73 -5.30 -13.75 0.09
CA PRO A 73 -4.17 -14.39 -0.58
C PRO A 73 -3.97 -15.81 -0.04
N TRP A 74 -3.69 -16.76 -0.93
CA TRP A 74 -3.37 -18.15 -0.59
C TRP A 74 -2.33 -18.71 -1.56
N MET A 75 -1.52 -19.67 -1.11
CA MET A 75 -0.53 -20.37 -1.93
C MET A 75 -0.48 -21.85 -1.51
N PRO A 76 -0.64 -22.80 -2.45
CA PRO A 76 -0.69 -24.24 -2.12
C PRO A 76 0.70 -24.86 -1.88
N ASP A 77 1.74 -24.26 -2.44
CA ASP A 77 3.11 -24.80 -2.39
C ASP A 77 3.84 -24.39 -1.10
N MET A 78 4.67 -25.29 -0.57
CA MET A 78 5.72 -25.00 0.40
C MET A 78 7.10 -25.29 -0.22
N PHE A 79 8.04 -24.37 -0.06
CA PHE A 79 9.43 -24.45 -0.54
C PHE A 79 10.43 -24.11 0.56
#